data_AF-A0A9D9VTD9-F1
#
_entry.id   AF-A0A9D9VTD9-F1
#
_cell.length_a   1.000
_cell.length_b   1.000
_cell.length_c   1.000
_cell.angle_alpha   90.00
_cell.angle_beta   90.00
_cell.angle_gamma   90.00
#
_symmetry.space_group_name_H-M   'P 1'
#
loop_
_entity.id
_entity.type
_entity.pdbx_description
1 polymer ?
#
loop_
_entity_poly.entity_id
_entity_poly.type
_entity_poly.pdbx_seq_one_letter_code
_entity_poly.pdbx_strand_id
1 'polypeptide(L)'
;MSSRISMKNMQRALRRHHTARLKAARAHWHWGRSLQGNAKALGKVVNTPCPCSCWQCGNPRRHRKEPSAAERSLAELTLAE
;
A
#
# COMPACT_ATOMS: atom_id res chain seq x y z
N MET A 1 1.29 34.13 9.11
CA MET A 1 0.97 32.69 9.28
C MET A 1 0.02 32.11 8.21
N SER A 2 -0.55 32.92 7.29
CA SER A 2 -1.56 32.47 6.31
C SER A 2 -1.01 31.64 5.12
N SER A 3 0.19 31.97 4.62
CA SER A 3 0.79 31.31 3.44
C SER A 3 1.11 29.82 3.63
N ARG A 4 1.50 29.42 4.84
CA ARG A 4 1.85 28.03 5.17
C ARG A 4 0.63 27.08 5.16
N ILE A 5 -0.56 27.61 5.43
CA ILE A 5 -1.82 26.85 5.42
C ILE A 5 -2.28 26.60 3.98
N SER A 6 -2.18 27.62 3.12
CA SER A 6 -2.50 27.51 1.68
C SER A 6 -1.63 26.45 0.97
N MET A 7 -0.31 26.49 1.19
CA MET A 7 0.62 25.48 0.66
C MET A 7 0.33 24.06 1.15
N LYS A 8 0.02 23.88 2.44
CA LYS A 8 -0.40 22.56 3.00
C LYS A 8 -1.69 22.06 2.35
N ASN A 9 -2.65 22.96 2.07
CA ASN A 9 -3.90 22.62 1.41
C ASN A 9 -3.68 22.23 -0.06
N MET A 10 -2.81 22.93 -0.79
CA MET A 10 -2.40 22.52 -2.14
C MET A 10 -1.75 21.14 -2.13
N GLN A 11 -0.84 20.87 -1.19
CA GLN A 11 -0.25 19.53 -1.04
C GLN A 11 -1.31 18.46 -0.71
N ARG A 12 -2.34 18.80 0.08
CA ARG A 12 -3.46 17.90 0.37
C ARG A 12 -4.32 17.63 -0.87
N ALA A 13 -4.60 18.66 -1.66
CA ALA A 13 -5.34 18.54 -2.92
C ALA A 13 -4.56 17.67 -3.93
N LEU A 14 -3.26 17.89 -4.09
CA LEU A 14 -2.40 17.06 -4.94
C LEU A 14 -2.38 15.60 -4.51
N ARG A 15 -2.22 15.33 -3.21
CA ARG A 15 -2.31 13.95 -2.68
C ARG A 15 -3.65 13.29 -3.02
N ARG A 16 -4.76 14.01 -2.88
CA ARG A 16 -6.10 13.51 -3.26
C ARG A 16 -6.23 13.23 -4.74
N HIS A 17 -5.73 14.13 -5.59
CA HIS A 17 -5.72 13.94 -7.03
C HIS A 17 -4.91 12.69 -7.43
N HIS A 18 -3.69 12.52 -6.90
CA HIS A 18 -2.87 11.34 -7.19
C HIS A 18 -3.52 10.05 -6.70
N THR A 19 -4.06 10.05 -5.48
CA THR A 19 -4.77 8.87 -4.96
C THR A 19 -6.00 8.52 -5.79
N ALA A 20 -6.81 9.51 -6.22
CA ALA A 20 -7.95 9.27 -7.11
C ALA A 20 -7.52 8.70 -8.47
N ARG A 21 -6.48 9.26 -9.08
CA ARG A 21 -5.89 8.77 -10.34
C ARG A 21 -5.42 7.32 -10.23
N LEU A 22 -4.70 6.99 -9.15
CA LEU A 22 -4.21 5.63 -8.91
C LEU A 22 -5.36 4.64 -8.62
N LYS A 23 -6.40 5.06 -7.90
CA LYS A 23 -7.60 4.25 -7.68
C LYS A 23 -8.28 3.91 -9.00
N ALA A 24 -8.47 4.89 -9.88
CA ALA A 24 -9.08 4.67 -11.19
C ALA A 24 -8.25 3.71 -12.05
N ALA A 25 -6.94 3.95 -12.15
CA ALA A 25 -6.04 3.11 -12.94
C ALA A 25 -5.97 1.66 -12.45
N ARG A 26 -6.03 1.44 -11.13
CA ARG A 26 -5.86 0.11 -10.52
C ARG A 26 -7.20 -0.59 -10.22
N ALA A 27 -8.34 0.02 -10.48
CA ALA A 27 -9.65 -0.56 -10.16
C ALA A 27 -9.97 -1.78 -11.04
N HIS A 28 -9.77 -1.66 -12.35
CA HIS A 28 -10.23 -2.64 -13.33
C HIS A 28 -9.42 -3.94 -13.32
N TRP A 29 -8.10 -3.84 -13.45
CA TRP A 29 -7.22 -5.00 -13.50
C TRP A 29 -5.90 -4.69 -12.82
N HIS A 30 -5.67 -5.29 -11.65
CA HIS A 30 -4.45 -5.07 -10.90
C HIS A 30 -3.99 -6.35 -10.23
N TRP A 31 -2.82 -6.84 -10.66
CA TRP A 31 -2.21 -8.08 -10.14
C TRP A 31 -3.12 -9.31 -10.33
N GLY A 32 -3.65 -9.47 -11.56
CA GLY A 32 -4.46 -10.63 -11.96
C GLY A 32 -5.88 -10.67 -11.39
N ARG A 33 -6.37 -9.59 -10.78
CA ARG A 33 -7.75 -9.50 -10.27
C ARG A 33 -8.37 -8.13 -10.48
N SER A 34 -9.69 -8.09 -10.55
CA SER A 34 -10.45 -6.84 -10.45
C SER A 34 -10.56 -6.41 -8.98
N LEU A 35 -10.40 -5.10 -8.75
CA LEU A 35 -10.54 -4.44 -7.46
C LEU A 35 -11.82 -3.59 -7.38
N GLN A 36 -12.65 -3.63 -8.42
CA GLN A 36 -13.93 -2.94 -8.47
C GLN A 36 -14.83 -3.42 -7.32
N GLY A 37 -15.51 -2.49 -6.66
CA GLY A 37 -16.36 -2.80 -5.49
C GLY A 37 -15.60 -3.03 -4.17
N ASN A 38 -14.29 -3.30 -4.18
CA ASN A 38 -13.52 -3.50 -2.95
C ASN A 38 -12.72 -2.27 -2.55
N ALA A 39 -13.37 -1.31 -1.89
CA ALA A 39 -12.76 -0.05 -1.45
C ALA A 39 -11.54 -0.26 -0.53
N LYS A 40 -11.56 -1.29 0.32
CA LYS A 40 -10.46 -1.61 1.26
C LYS A 40 -9.22 -2.06 0.49
N ALA A 41 -9.38 -2.98 -0.46
CA ALA A 41 -8.28 -3.47 -1.27
C ALA A 41 -7.72 -2.37 -2.19
N LEU A 42 -8.60 -1.53 -2.76
CA LEU A 42 -8.19 -0.40 -3.59
C LEU A 42 -7.37 0.63 -2.79
N GLY A 43 -7.77 0.90 -1.53
CA GLY A 43 -7.00 1.76 -0.62
C GLY A 43 -5.61 1.20 -0.30
N LYS A 44 -5.50 -0.11 -0.04
CA LYS A 44 -4.20 -0.77 0.19
C LYS A 44 -3.30 -0.67 -1.03
N VAL A 45 -3.86 -0.97 -2.21
CA VAL A 45 -3.10 -1.00 -3.47
C VAL A 45 -2.57 0.38 -3.87
N VAL A 46 -3.21 1.47 -3.47
CA VAL A 46 -2.69 2.84 -3.68
C VAL A 46 -1.35 3.05 -2.97
N ASN A 47 -1.27 2.64 -1.70
CA ASN A 47 -0.07 2.80 -0.86
C ASN A 47 0.97 1.69 -1.09
N THR A 48 0.50 0.47 -1.31
CA THR A 48 1.31 -0.74 -1.43
C THR A 48 0.84 -1.49 -2.68
N PRO A 49 1.42 -1.22 -3.86
CA PRO A 49 0.94 -1.79 -5.11
C PRO A 49 1.05 -3.31 -5.09
N CYS A 50 2.16 -3.88 -4.63
CA CYS A 50 2.34 -5.32 -4.52
C CYS A 50 2.02 -5.78 -3.10
N PRO A 51 0.91 -6.52 -2.87
CA PRO A 51 0.53 -6.95 -1.52
C PRO A 51 1.42 -8.09 -0.98
N CYS A 52 2.18 -8.76 -1.85
CA CYS A 52 3.06 -9.85 -1.46
C CYS A 52 4.47 -9.34 -1.14
N SER A 53 5.10 -9.93 -0.12
CA SER A 53 6.52 -9.75 0.22
C SER A 53 7.43 -10.65 -0.62
N CYS A 54 7.05 -10.91 -1.88
CA CYS A 54 7.77 -11.82 -2.76
C CYS A 54 9.19 -11.30 -3.06
N TRP A 55 10.11 -12.18 -3.48
CA TRP A 55 11.51 -11.82 -3.81
C TRP A 55 11.63 -10.68 -4.84
N GLN A 56 10.63 -10.56 -5.72
CA GLN A 56 10.51 -9.55 -6.77
C GLN A 56 9.78 -8.27 -6.31
N CYS A 57 8.99 -8.37 -5.25
CA CYS A 57 7.99 -7.39 -4.85
C CYS A 57 8.41 -6.50 -3.67
N GLY A 58 9.62 -6.73 -3.14
CA GLY A 58 10.14 -6.05 -1.95
C GLY A 58 10.22 -6.96 -0.73
N ASN A 59 10.74 -8.18 -0.88
CA ASN A 59 10.99 -9.08 0.25
C ASN A 59 11.83 -8.37 1.34
N PRO A 60 11.30 -8.19 2.57
CA PRO A 60 12.02 -7.57 3.67
C PRO A 60 13.36 -8.23 3.96
N ARG A 61 13.49 -9.55 3.75
CA ARG A 61 14.77 -10.25 3.92
C ARG A 61 15.85 -9.73 2.97
N ARG A 62 15.47 -9.37 1.75
CA ARG A 62 16.42 -8.93 0.72
C ARG A 62 16.76 -7.45 0.84
N HIS A 63 15.76 -6.61 1.09
CA HIS A 63 15.95 -5.15 1.06
C HIS A 63 16.23 -4.53 2.43
N ARG A 64 15.73 -5.15 3.51
CA ARG A 64 15.84 -4.64 4.88
C ARG A 64 16.53 -5.61 5.85
N LYS A 65 16.88 -6.82 5.40
CA LYS A 65 17.40 -7.92 6.23
C LYS A 65 16.47 -8.28 7.41
N GLU A 66 15.18 -8.02 7.26
CA GLU A 66 14.15 -8.27 8.26
C GLU A 66 13.33 -9.52 7.91
N PRO A 67 12.70 -10.19 8.89
CA PRO A 67 11.76 -11.27 8.61
C PRO A 67 10.59 -10.77 7.76
N SER A 68 10.14 -11.62 6.82
CA SER A 68 8.96 -11.35 6.01
C SER A 68 7.69 -11.29 6.87
N ALA A 69 6.62 -10.70 6.34
CA ALA A 69 5.34 -10.62 7.07
C ALA A 69 4.78 -12.01 7.41
N ALA A 70 4.96 -13.00 6.53
CA ALA A 70 4.55 -14.38 6.77
C ALA A 70 5.34 -15.00 7.93
N GLU A 71 6.66 -14.80 7.97
CA GLU A 71 7.52 -15.33 9.04
C GLU A 71 7.22 -14.71 10.40
N ARG A 72 6.88 -13.42 10.43
CA ARG A 72 6.42 -12.77 11.66
C ARG A 72 5.10 -13.36 12.16
N SER A 73 4.15 -13.57 11.26
CA SER A 73 2.85 -14.17 11.62
C SER A 73 3.02 -15.61 12.12
N LEU A 74 3.93 -16.38 11.49
CA LEU A 74 4.26 -17.73 11.94
C LEU A 74 4.94 -17.72 13.31
N ALA A 75 5.90 -16.83 13.53
CA ALA A 75 6.58 -16.70 14.82
C ALA A 75 5.60 -16.36 15.96
N GLU A 76 4.65 -15.45 15.71
CA GLU A 76 3.58 -15.11 16.67
C GLU A 76 2.70 -16.31 17.01
N LEU A 77 2.34 -17.15 16.03
CA LEU A 77 1.56 -18.37 16.26
C LEU A 77 2.35 -19.40 17.08
N THR A 78 3.63 -19.59 16.77
CA THR A 78 4.50 -20.54 17.50
C THR A 78 4.85 -20.10 18.91
N LEU A 79 4.71 -18.82 19.24
CA LEU A 79 4.91 -18.28 20.60
C LEU A 79 3.62 -18.31 21.43
N ALA A 80 2.47 -18.54 20.77
CA ALA A 80 1.17 -18.66 21.41
C ALA A 80 0.83 -20.12 21.77
N GLU A 81 1.61 -21.08 21.28
CA GLU A 81 1.62 -22.50 21.66
C GLU A 81 2.61 -22.74 22.81
#